data_AF-A0A821A7P3-F1
#
_entry.id   AF-A0A821A7P3-F1
#
_cell.length_a   1.000
_cell.length_b   1.000
_cell.length_c   1.000
_cell.angle_alpha   90.00
_cell.angle_beta   90.00
_cell.angle_gamma   90.00
#
_symmetry.space_group_name_H-M   'P 1'
#
loop_
_entity.id
_entity.type
_entity.pdbx_description
1 polymer ?
#
loop_
_entity_poly.entity_id
_entity_poly.type
_entity_poly.pdbx_seq_one_letter_code
_entity_poly.pdbx_strand_id
1 'polypeptide(L)'
;MYVRGNKNPNQTMKRPMTAAQQIGWWTKDEPLKTKEPWTQEKRHVHAQSEMTKFVDDMHTNVIHTDFLDYTPLLNLFENHQACIWALGISQNAVNETEYIKITHDYTLAAAKSIANVNPTMRFIFISGMGADSTEQSRFLFGRIKGKTENDLVKESGLKEIYTVRPAGIIFTEQPSNKPWYERAFTPALHVFKVIKPAWVITAIGLSRTILYLVKNGHHATLFENQDLR
;
A
#
# COMPACT_ATOMS: atom_id res chain seq x y z
N MET A 1 34.01 -16.00 15.78
CA MET A 1 34.44 -17.42 15.80
C MET A 1 33.57 -18.13 16.84
N TYR A 2 32.54 -18.87 16.42
CA TYR A 2 31.55 -19.46 17.34
C TYR A 2 31.77 -20.97 17.48
N VAL A 3 31.90 -21.44 18.71
CA VAL A 3 32.11 -22.85 19.07
C VAL A 3 30.76 -23.58 19.03
N ARG A 4 30.65 -24.65 18.23
CA ARG A 4 29.47 -25.53 18.19
C ARG A 4 29.37 -26.34 19.48
N GLY A 5 28.26 -26.18 20.20
CA GLY A 5 27.91 -27.07 21.31
C GLY A 5 27.50 -28.47 20.82
N ASN A 6 27.99 -29.52 21.48
CA ASN A 6 27.87 -30.93 21.08
C ASN A 6 26.48 -31.57 21.33
N LYS A 7 25.39 -30.79 21.40
CA LYS A 7 24.05 -31.33 21.67
C LYS A 7 22.99 -30.62 20.80
N ASN A 8 22.68 -31.28 19.68
CA ASN A 8 21.60 -31.06 18.72
C ASN A 8 21.41 -29.65 18.10
N PRO A 9 21.14 -29.58 16.77
CA PRO A 9 21.09 -28.32 16.01
C PRO A 9 19.94 -27.36 16.35
N ASN A 10 19.02 -27.75 17.24
CA ASN A 10 17.74 -27.04 17.44
C ASN A 10 17.67 -26.16 18.69
N GLN A 11 18.75 -26.01 19.47
CA GLN A 11 18.71 -25.20 20.71
C GLN A 11 18.82 -23.68 20.49
N THR A 12 19.03 -23.20 19.26
CA THR A 12 19.14 -21.76 18.98
C THR A 12 17.81 -21.02 19.12
N MET A 13 16.67 -21.71 19.15
CA MET A 13 15.34 -21.08 19.27
C MET A 13 14.67 -21.43 20.60
N LYS A 14 14.36 -20.39 21.39
CA LYS A 14 13.63 -20.50 22.68
C LYS A 14 12.17 -20.98 22.54
N ARG A 15 11.66 -21.21 21.33
CA ARG A 15 10.33 -21.77 21.07
C ARG A 15 10.39 -22.81 19.95
N PRO A 16 9.60 -23.90 20.04
CA PRO A 16 9.61 -24.97 19.04
C PRO A 16 9.24 -24.41 17.65
N MET A 17 10.00 -24.81 16.62
CA MET A 17 9.93 -24.26 15.26
C MET A 17 8.66 -24.61 14.48
N THR A 18 7.77 -25.41 15.03
CA THR A 18 6.55 -25.84 14.33
C THR A 18 5.36 -25.85 15.29
N ALA A 19 4.27 -25.19 14.89
CA ALA A 19 2.97 -25.30 15.55
C ALA A 19 2.33 -26.70 15.39
N ALA A 20 2.98 -27.60 14.62
CA ALA A 20 2.52 -28.93 14.24
C ALA A 20 2.53 -29.99 15.36
N GLN A 21 2.85 -29.64 16.61
CA GLN A 21 2.83 -30.61 17.72
C GLN A 21 1.47 -30.69 18.45
N GLN A 22 0.44 -29.99 17.99
CA GLN A 22 -0.93 -30.27 18.46
C GLN A 22 -1.43 -31.56 17.81
N ILE A 23 -1.27 -32.67 18.53
CA ILE A 23 -1.85 -33.97 18.14
C ILE A 23 -3.37 -33.86 18.29
N GLY A 24 -4.07 -33.73 17.16
CA GLY A 24 -5.51 -33.92 17.07
C GLY A 24 -5.83 -35.36 16.69
N TRP A 25 -6.86 -35.94 17.29
CA TRP A 25 -7.40 -37.23 16.87
C TRP A 25 -8.63 -36.96 16.00
N TRP A 26 -8.73 -37.62 14.85
CA TRP A 26 -9.93 -37.63 14.01
C TRP A 26 -10.24 -39.06 13.61
N THR A 27 -11.49 -39.48 13.80
CA THR A 27 -12.00 -40.80 13.41
C THR A 27 -12.86 -40.69 12.16
N LYS A 28 -12.82 -41.69 11.27
CA LYS A 28 -13.55 -41.69 9.98
C LYS A 28 -15.07 -41.47 10.12
N ASP A 29 -15.64 -41.80 11.27
CA ASP A 29 -17.07 -41.73 11.54
C ASP A 29 -17.51 -40.33 12.03
N GLU A 30 -16.57 -39.40 12.26
CA GLU A 30 -16.88 -38.04 12.68
C GLU A 30 -16.91 -37.06 11.49
N PRO A 31 -17.99 -36.29 11.31
CA PRO A 31 -18.04 -35.28 10.24
C PRO A 31 -16.95 -34.23 10.47
N LEU A 32 -16.12 -33.99 9.45
CA LEU A 32 -15.05 -32.96 9.47
C LEU A 32 -15.66 -31.59 9.81
N LYS A 33 -15.51 -31.15 11.06
CA LYS A 33 -15.89 -29.81 11.48
C LYS A 33 -14.81 -28.85 11.00
N THR A 34 -15.19 -27.83 10.23
CA THR A 34 -14.30 -26.89 9.52
C THR A 34 -13.47 -25.96 10.44
N LYS A 35 -13.50 -26.18 11.77
CA LYS A 35 -12.94 -25.30 12.79
C LYS A 35 -12.19 -26.05 13.91
N GLU A 36 -11.63 -27.22 13.60
CA GLU A 36 -10.79 -27.90 14.58
C GLU A 36 -9.44 -27.15 14.76
N PRO A 37 -8.98 -26.85 15.98
CA PRO A 37 -7.79 -26.04 16.22
C PRO A 37 -6.52 -26.58 15.54
N TRP A 38 -6.40 -27.90 15.40
CA TRP A 38 -5.29 -28.59 14.74
C TRP A 38 -5.34 -28.50 13.20
N THR A 39 -6.50 -28.17 12.62
CA THR A 39 -6.62 -27.94 11.16
C THR A 39 -6.18 -26.53 10.75
N GLN A 40 -6.02 -25.62 11.73
CA GLN A 40 -5.56 -24.25 11.48
C GLN A 40 -4.11 -24.08 11.91
N GLU A 41 -3.21 -24.03 10.95
CA GLU A 41 -1.85 -23.59 11.22
C GLU A 41 -1.85 -22.09 11.51
N LYS A 42 -1.67 -21.72 12.78
CA LYS A 42 -1.46 -20.31 13.16
C LYS A 42 -0.14 -19.86 12.54
N ARG A 43 -0.22 -19.15 11.41
CA ARG A 43 0.92 -18.49 10.80
C ARG A 43 1.39 -17.38 11.73
N HIS A 44 2.39 -17.69 12.54
CA HIS A 44 3.13 -16.69 13.27
C HIS A 44 4.15 -16.07 12.32
N VAL A 45 3.82 -14.91 11.76
CA VAL A 45 4.80 -14.10 11.02
C VAL A 45 5.90 -13.75 12.01
N HIS A 46 7.04 -14.44 11.91
CA HIS A 46 8.19 -14.19 12.77
C HIS A 46 8.83 -12.89 12.32
N ALA A 47 8.51 -11.79 13.00
CA ALA A 47 9.03 -10.45 12.71
C ALA A 47 10.57 -10.31 12.88
N GLN A 48 11.28 -11.39 13.21
CA GLN A 48 12.74 -11.42 13.37
C GLN A 48 13.38 -12.70 12.81
N SER A 49 12.73 -13.36 11.85
CA SER A 49 13.37 -14.47 11.13
C SER A 49 14.56 -13.96 10.30
N GLU A 50 15.50 -14.84 9.94
CA GLU A 50 16.59 -14.47 9.02
C GLU A 50 16.04 -13.93 7.68
N MET A 51 14.88 -14.43 7.26
CA MET A 51 14.15 -13.91 6.10
C MET A 51 13.65 -12.47 6.30
N THR A 52 13.22 -12.13 7.51
CA THR A 52 12.78 -10.77 7.85
C THR A 52 13.96 -9.83 7.94
N LYS A 53 15.07 -10.27 8.54
CA LYS A 53 16.32 -9.48 8.57
C LYS A 53 16.87 -9.22 7.18
N PHE A 54 16.82 -10.22 6.30
CA PHE A 54 17.22 -10.06 4.90
C PHE A 54 16.35 -9.04 4.16
N VAL A 55 15.03 -9.02 4.43
CA VAL A 55 14.12 -7.99 3.88
C VAL A 55 14.41 -6.61 4.50
N ASP A 56 14.73 -6.57 5.79
CA ASP A 56 15.10 -5.33 6.47
C ASP A 56 16.40 -4.73 5.91
N ASP A 57 17.39 -5.57 5.57
CA ASP A 57 18.64 -5.14 4.94
C ASP A 57 18.44 -4.65 3.48
N MET A 58 17.32 -4.99 2.84
CA MET A 58 17.02 -4.63 1.44
C MET A 58 16.25 -3.32 1.28
N HIS A 59 15.80 -2.67 2.36
CA HIS A 59 15.11 -1.39 2.27
C HIS A 59 15.97 -0.27 2.86
N THR A 60 15.97 0.88 2.19
CA THR A 60 16.61 2.09 2.71
C THR A 60 15.53 3.06 3.15
N ASN A 61 15.54 3.40 4.43
CA ASN A 61 14.64 4.43 4.97
C ASN A 61 15.32 5.78 4.90
N VAL A 62 14.63 6.76 4.32
CA VAL A 62 15.10 8.14 4.28
C VAL A 62 14.07 9.03 4.96
N ILE A 63 14.50 9.80 5.95
CA ILE A 63 13.67 10.81 6.60
C ILE A 63 13.84 12.10 5.82
N HIS A 64 12.75 12.57 5.23
CA HIS A 64 12.72 13.79 4.46
C HIS A 64 11.74 14.78 5.09
N THR A 65 12.19 16.03 5.28
CA THR A 65 11.46 17.04 6.05
C THR A 65 10.75 18.08 5.18
N ASP A 66 11.28 18.38 3.99
CA ASP A 66 10.76 19.42 3.12
C ASP A 66 10.29 18.88 1.76
N PHE A 67 9.01 18.51 1.69
CA PHE A 67 8.38 17.94 0.50
C PHE A 67 8.21 18.92 -0.67
N LEU A 68 8.75 20.14 -0.59
CA LEU A 68 8.87 21.06 -1.73
C LEU A 68 10.27 21.05 -2.36
N ASP A 69 11.28 20.52 -1.68
CA ASP A 69 12.66 20.46 -2.17
C ASP A 69 13.25 19.05 -2.05
N TYR A 70 13.34 18.35 -3.18
CA TYR A 70 13.93 17.01 -3.26
C TYR A 70 15.40 17.00 -3.71
N THR A 71 16.08 18.15 -3.73
CA THR A 71 17.50 18.25 -4.09
C THR A 71 18.39 17.22 -3.34
N PRO A 72 18.18 16.96 -2.04
CA PRO A 72 18.97 15.94 -1.31
C PRO A 72 18.74 14.49 -1.77
N LEU A 73 17.65 14.22 -2.50
CA LEU A 73 17.19 12.89 -2.89
C LEU A 73 17.40 12.59 -4.38
N LEU A 74 17.97 13.52 -5.15
CA LEU A 74 18.15 13.36 -6.60
C LEU A 74 18.95 12.09 -6.96
N ASN A 75 20.04 11.82 -6.24
CA ASN A 75 20.85 10.61 -6.43
C ASN A 75 20.06 9.32 -6.18
N LEU A 76 19.05 9.37 -5.29
CA LEU A 76 18.16 8.24 -5.07
C LEU A 76 17.32 8.01 -6.32
N PHE A 77 16.68 9.05 -6.85
CA PHE A 77 15.78 8.95 -8.00
C PHE A 77 16.44 8.48 -9.29
N GLU A 78 17.72 8.80 -9.51
CA GLU A 78 18.49 8.29 -10.65
C GLU A 78 18.56 6.75 -10.69
N ASN A 79 18.62 6.12 -9.52
CA ASN A 79 18.83 4.68 -9.39
C ASN A 79 17.53 3.87 -9.21
N HIS A 80 16.36 4.52 -9.30
CA HIS A 80 15.06 3.87 -9.12
C HIS A 80 14.25 3.83 -10.42
N GLN A 81 13.43 2.79 -10.56
CA GLN A 81 12.63 2.56 -11.78
C GLN A 81 11.20 3.07 -11.64
N ALA A 82 10.70 3.19 -10.41
CA ALA A 82 9.34 3.63 -10.14
C ALA A 82 9.21 4.32 -8.78
N CYS A 83 8.23 5.21 -8.66
CA CYS A 83 7.78 5.81 -7.41
C CYS A 83 6.29 5.55 -7.25
N ILE A 84 5.91 5.03 -6.09
CA ILE A 84 4.51 4.91 -5.69
C ILE A 84 4.22 6.07 -4.74
N TRP A 85 3.46 7.05 -5.22
CA TRP A 85 3.07 8.20 -4.43
C TRP A 85 1.79 7.92 -3.66
N ALA A 86 1.95 7.55 -2.40
CA ALA A 86 0.87 7.24 -1.47
C ALA A 86 0.66 8.32 -0.39
N LEU A 87 1.26 9.51 -0.56
CA LEU A 87 1.09 10.61 0.38
C LEU A 87 -0.32 11.20 0.27
N GLY A 88 -0.99 11.36 1.40
CA GLY A 88 -2.29 11.99 1.46
C GLY A 88 -2.72 12.25 2.90
N ILE A 89 -3.65 13.20 3.04
CA ILE A 89 -4.26 13.56 4.32
C ILE A 89 -5.77 13.62 4.16
N SER A 90 -6.51 13.46 5.25
CA SER A 90 -7.95 13.67 5.25
C SER A 90 -8.26 15.17 5.11
N GLN A 91 -9.17 15.54 4.21
CA GLN A 91 -9.62 16.93 4.04
C GLN A 91 -10.23 17.53 5.32
N ASN A 92 -10.67 16.68 6.25
CA ASN A 92 -11.26 17.11 7.53
C ASN A 92 -10.21 17.28 8.65
N ALA A 93 -8.95 16.88 8.41
CA ALA A 93 -7.88 16.95 9.40
C ALA A 93 -7.08 18.25 9.34
N VAL A 94 -7.16 18.99 8.23
CA VAL A 94 -6.40 20.21 7.95
C VAL A 94 -7.27 21.25 7.25
N ASN A 95 -6.80 22.49 7.16
CA ASN A 95 -7.47 23.53 6.38
C ASN A 95 -7.28 23.32 4.86
N GLU A 96 -8.03 24.06 4.05
CA GLU A 96 -7.99 23.93 2.58
C GLU A 96 -6.61 24.21 1.99
N THR A 97 -5.92 25.26 2.44
CA THR A 97 -4.59 25.62 1.94
C THR A 97 -3.56 24.51 2.20
N GLU A 98 -3.58 23.94 3.39
CA GLU A 98 -2.70 22.84 3.79
C GLU A 98 -3.07 21.54 3.07
N TYR A 99 -4.35 21.28 2.86
CA TYR A 99 -4.82 20.17 2.04
C TYR A 99 -4.29 20.25 0.59
N ILE A 100 -4.37 21.45 -0.01
CA ILE A 100 -3.83 21.73 -1.35
C ILE A 100 -2.32 21.53 -1.35
N LYS A 101 -1.60 22.13 -0.40
CA LYS A 101 -0.15 22.00 -0.29
C LYS A 101 0.30 20.53 -0.23
N ILE A 102 -0.36 19.73 0.62
CA ILE A 102 -0.01 18.32 0.82
C ILE A 102 -0.39 17.46 -0.39
N THR A 103 -1.59 17.66 -0.96
CA THR A 103 -2.11 16.78 -2.00
C THR A 103 -1.58 17.14 -3.38
N HIS A 104 -1.42 18.43 -3.66
CA HIS A 104 -1.06 18.96 -4.96
C HIS A 104 0.41 19.38 -5.03
N ASP A 105 0.83 20.32 -4.18
CA ASP A 105 2.15 20.96 -4.34
C ASP A 105 3.29 19.97 -4.06
N TYR A 106 3.19 19.17 -3.00
CA TYR A 106 4.19 18.14 -2.69
C TYR A 106 4.30 17.09 -3.79
N THR A 107 3.16 16.70 -4.37
CA THR A 107 3.12 15.73 -5.45
C THR A 107 3.81 16.27 -6.71
N LEU A 108 3.51 17.52 -7.11
CA LEU A 108 4.15 18.14 -8.27
C LEU A 108 5.64 18.41 -8.04
N ALA A 109 6.02 18.86 -6.83
CA ALA A 109 7.42 19.08 -6.49
C ALA A 109 8.24 17.78 -6.61
N ALA A 110 7.70 16.67 -6.10
CA ALA A 110 8.32 15.35 -6.23
C ALA A 110 8.44 14.94 -7.72
N ALA A 111 7.34 15.01 -8.46
CA ALA A 111 7.29 14.59 -9.85
C ALA A 111 8.24 15.40 -10.76
N LYS A 112 8.30 16.72 -10.58
CA LYS A 112 9.23 17.60 -11.31
C LYS A 112 10.69 17.31 -10.94
N SER A 113 10.98 17.10 -9.66
CA SER A 113 12.34 16.77 -9.21
C SER A 113 12.83 15.43 -9.76
N ILE A 114 11.94 14.43 -9.79
CA ILE A 114 12.21 13.14 -10.41
C ILE A 114 12.45 13.32 -11.92
N ALA A 115 11.58 14.05 -12.62
CA ALA A 115 11.70 14.22 -14.07
C ALA A 115 13.01 14.88 -14.51
N ASN A 116 13.58 15.75 -13.67
CA ASN A 116 14.85 16.41 -13.94
C ASN A 116 16.03 15.42 -14.04
N VAL A 117 15.98 14.31 -13.30
CA VAL A 117 17.07 13.32 -13.25
C VAL A 117 16.72 11.99 -13.91
N ASN A 118 15.44 11.62 -13.92
CA ASN A 118 14.93 10.36 -14.44
C ASN A 118 13.51 10.54 -15.02
N PRO A 119 13.38 11.15 -16.22
CA PRO A 119 12.07 11.40 -16.85
C PRO A 119 11.33 10.12 -17.27
N THR A 120 12.02 8.98 -17.33
CA THR A 120 11.46 7.67 -17.65
C THR A 120 10.98 6.90 -16.43
N MET A 121 11.16 7.43 -15.21
CA MET A 121 10.71 6.75 -14.00
C MET A 121 9.19 6.64 -13.99
N ARG A 122 8.66 5.45 -13.67
CA ARG A 122 7.22 5.23 -13.56
C ARG A 122 6.69 5.88 -12.30
N PHE A 123 5.79 6.84 -12.45
CA PHE A 123 5.20 7.52 -11.31
C PHE A 123 3.75 7.10 -11.15
N ILE A 124 3.48 6.37 -10.06
CA ILE A 124 2.15 5.88 -9.74
C ILE A 124 1.53 6.83 -8.72
N PHE A 125 0.55 7.61 -9.14
CA PHE A 125 -0.19 8.52 -8.27
C PHE A 125 -1.44 7.86 -7.72
N ILE A 126 -1.51 7.69 -6.39
CA ILE A 126 -2.70 7.16 -5.72
C ILE A 126 -3.67 8.30 -5.42
N SER A 127 -4.69 8.42 -6.28
CA SER A 127 -5.75 9.43 -6.16
C SER A 127 -6.91 8.89 -5.31
N GLY A 128 -8.13 8.89 -5.84
CA GLY A 128 -9.31 8.34 -5.19
C GLY A 128 -10.54 8.42 -6.09
N MET A 129 -11.43 7.45 -5.96
CA MET A 129 -12.72 7.47 -6.64
C MET A 129 -13.48 8.76 -6.29
N GLY A 130 -13.98 9.46 -7.30
CA GLY A 130 -14.63 10.76 -7.16
C GLY A 130 -13.71 11.97 -7.35
N ALA A 131 -12.42 11.74 -7.67
CA ALA A 131 -11.60 12.76 -8.32
C ALA A 131 -12.22 13.18 -9.65
N ASP A 132 -12.26 14.50 -9.89
CA ASP A 132 -12.94 15.08 -11.03
C ASP A 132 -11.96 15.87 -11.90
N SER A 133 -11.61 15.29 -13.05
CA SER A 133 -10.68 15.89 -14.01
C SER A 133 -11.20 17.18 -14.64
N THR A 134 -12.48 17.53 -14.48
CA THR A 134 -13.00 18.85 -14.89
C THR A 134 -12.73 19.95 -13.87
N GLU A 135 -12.30 19.56 -12.67
CA GLU A 135 -12.02 20.47 -11.54
C GLU A 135 -13.26 21.26 -11.07
N GLN A 136 -14.47 20.81 -11.44
CA GLN A 136 -15.74 21.46 -11.08
C GLN A 136 -16.49 20.76 -9.94
N SER A 137 -15.89 19.74 -9.34
CA SER A 137 -16.49 19.02 -8.23
C SER A 137 -16.84 19.96 -7.08
N ARG A 138 -18.04 19.74 -6.52
CA ARG A 138 -18.51 20.43 -5.31
C ARG A 138 -17.70 20.04 -4.07
N PHE A 139 -16.99 18.91 -4.11
CA PHE A 139 -16.17 18.43 -3.02
C PHE A 139 -14.71 18.84 -3.24
N LEU A 140 -14.11 19.44 -2.20
CA LEU A 140 -12.73 19.91 -2.24
C LEU A 140 -11.77 18.78 -2.66
N PHE A 141 -11.86 17.59 -2.04
CA PHE A 141 -10.98 16.48 -2.41
C PHE A 141 -11.08 16.12 -3.90
N GLY A 142 -12.30 16.11 -4.46
CA GLY A 142 -12.53 15.69 -5.84
C GLY A 142 -11.91 16.68 -6.82
N ARG A 143 -12.08 17.97 -6.55
CA ARG A 143 -11.50 19.06 -7.33
C ARG A 143 -9.98 19.07 -7.26
N ILE A 144 -9.40 19.03 -6.05
CA ILE A 144 -7.95 19.11 -5.88
C ILE A 144 -7.25 17.87 -6.41
N LYS A 145 -7.76 16.66 -6.13
CA LYS A 145 -7.17 15.44 -6.70
C LYS A 145 -7.26 15.42 -8.24
N GLY A 146 -8.41 15.82 -8.81
CA GLY A 146 -8.55 15.93 -10.26
C GLY A 146 -7.60 16.95 -10.88
N LYS A 147 -7.42 18.11 -10.24
CA LYS A 147 -6.41 19.10 -10.62
C LYS A 147 -4.99 18.52 -10.55
N THR A 148 -4.63 17.83 -9.46
CA THR A 148 -3.32 17.20 -9.32
C THR A 148 -3.05 16.18 -10.42
N GLU A 149 -4.04 15.37 -10.80
CA GLU A 149 -3.90 14.43 -11.91
C GLU A 149 -3.64 15.14 -13.24
N ASN A 150 -4.38 16.21 -13.53
CA ASN A 150 -4.20 17.01 -14.74
C ASN A 150 -2.82 17.65 -14.79
N ASP A 151 -2.38 18.27 -13.70
CA ASP A 151 -1.12 19.01 -13.66
C ASP A 151 0.08 18.07 -13.59
N LEU A 152 -0.07 16.88 -13.02
CA LEU A 152 0.96 15.84 -13.13
C LEU A 152 1.24 15.51 -14.59
N VAL A 153 0.19 15.28 -15.38
CA VAL A 153 0.35 14.95 -16.80
C VAL A 153 0.91 16.14 -17.60
N LYS A 154 0.48 17.36 -17.28
CA LYS A 154 0.88 18.57 -18.04
C LYS A 154 2.26 19.11 -17.66
N GLU A 155 2.61 19.10 -16.37
CA GLU A 155 3.71 19.89 -15.84
C GLU A 155 4.87 19.08 -15.26
N SER A 156 4.68 17.78 -14.97
CA SER A 156 5.74 17.03 -14.28
C SER A 156 6.98 16.81 -15.14
N GLY A 157 6.83 16.68 -16.46
CA GLY A 157 7.90 16.27 -17.38
C GLY A 157 8.18 14.76 -17.39
N LEU A 158 7.42 13.97 -16.63
CA LEU A 158 7.52 12.51 -16.62
C LEU A 158 6.86 11.90 -17.85
N LYS A 159 7.43 10.80 -18.34
CA LYS A 159 6.92 10.07 -19.51
C LYS A 159 5.92 8.97 -19.15
N GLU A 160 6.08 8.35 -17.99
CA GLU A 160 5.23 7.23 -17.55
C GLU A 160 4.52 7.58 -16.24
N ILE A 161 3.28 8.10 -16.36
CA ILE A 161 2.44 8.47 -15.21
C ILE A 161 1.22 7.55 -15.18
N TYR A 162 0.98 6.92 -14.04
CA TYR A 162 -0.16 6.05 -13.80
C TYR A 162 -0.97 6.56 -12.62
N THR A 163 -2.17 7.06 -12.89
CA THR A 163 -3.12 7.49 -11.87
C THR A 163 -4.06 6.35 -11.53
N VAL A 164 -4.17 6.06 -10.23
CA VAL A 164 -5.03 5.02 -9.70
C VAL A 164 -6.09 5.64 -8.80
N ARG A 165 -7.37 5.40 -9.08
CA ARG A 165 -8.52 5.93 -8.32
C ARG A 165 -9.22 4.82 -7.52
N PRO A 166 -8.64 4.40 -6.38
CA PRO A 166 -9.26 3.38 -5.55
C PRO A 166 -10.52 3.96 -4.88
N ALA A 167 -11.51 3.09 -4.69
CA ALA A 167 -12.70 3.38 -3.92
C ALA A 167 -12.49 3.07 -2.43
N GLY A 168 -13.49 2.51 -1.74
CA GLY A 168 -13.31 2.05 -0.36
C GLY A 168 -12.28 0.93 -0.28
N ILE A 169 -11.21 1.13 0.50
CA ILE A 169 -10.17 0.11 0.72
C ILE A 169 -10.51 -0.72 1.95
N ILE A 170 -10.66 -2.03 1.77
CA ILE A 170 -10.77 -2.99 2.87
C ILE A 170 -9.37 -3.50 3.21
N PHE A 171 -8.95 -3.25 4.45
CA PHE A 171 -7.73 -3.81 5.01
C PHE A 171 -8.01 -5.21 5.56
N THR A 172 -7.20 -6.19 5.16
CA THR A 172 -7.32 -7.59 5.60
C THR A 172 -6.93 -7.74 7.07
N GLU A 173 -5.97 -6.94 7.52
CA GLU A 173 -5.61 -6.79 8.93
C GLU A 173 -5.92 -5.36 9.35
N GLN A 174 -6.71 -5.18 10.41
CA GLN A 174 -6.95 -3.85 10.94
C GLN A 174 -5.87 -3.49 11.96
N PRO A 175 -5.34 -2.26 11.94
CA PRO A 175 -4.52 -1.78 13.03
C PRO A 175 -5.31 -1.93 14.34
N SER A 176 -4.66 -2.48 15.37
CA SER A 176 -5.28 -2.72 16.69
C SER A 176 -5.84 -1.44 17.33
N ASN A 177 -5.40 -0.26 16.86
CA ASN A 177 -5.66 1.04 17.46
C ASN A 177 -6.51 1.99 16.60
N LYS A 178 -7.48 1.47 15.83
CA LYS A 178 -8.44 2.34 15.12
C LYS A 178 -9.44 3.00 16.08
N PRO A 179 -9.78 4.30 15.90
CA PRO A 179 -10.90 4.94 16.58
C PRO A 179 -12.18 4.11 16.41
N TRP A 180 -13.06 4.11 17.42
CA TRP A 180 -14.25 3.25 17.44
C TRP A 180 -15.17 3.47 16.24
N TYR A 181 -15.23 4.68 15.69
CA TYR A 181 -16.06 4.99 14.53
C TYR A 181 -15.60 4.25 13.27
N GLU A 182 -14.29 4.10 13.03
CA GLU A 182 -13.79 3.33 11.88
C GLU A 182 -14.09 1.83 11.99
N ARG A 183 -14.07 1.29 13.22
CA ARG A 183 -14.46 -0.10 13.49
C ARG A 183 -15.95 -0.33 13.19
N ALA A 184 -16.80 0.63 13.51
CA ALA A 184 -18.24 0.55 13.25
C ALA A 184 -18.59 0.52 11.74
N PHE A 185 -17.79 1.18 10.88
CA PHE A 185 -18.01 1.19 9.42
C PHE A 185 -17.49 -0.06 8.70
N THR A 186 -16.66 -0.87 9.34
CA THR A 186 -16.09 -2.09 8.73
C THR A 186 -17.14 -3.11 8.27
N PRO A 187 -18.13 -3.51 9.10
CA PRO A 187 -19.16 -4.46 8.66
C PRO A 187 -19.99 -3.89 7.51
N ALA A 188 -20.25 -2.57 7.50
CA ALA A 188 -20.94 -1.92 6.39
C ALA A 188 -20.16 -2.05 5.06
N LEU A 189 -18.84 -1.85 5.07
CA LEU A 189 -18.00 -2.04 3.87
C LEU A 189 -18.04 -3.47 3.32
N HIS A 190 -18.14 -4.48 4.20
CA HIS A 190 -18.25 -5.88 3.79
C HIS A 190 -19.61 -6.17 3.13
N VAL A 191 -20.69 -5.56 3.62
CA VAL A 191 -22.01 -5.62 3.00
C VAL A 191 -22.00 -4.89 1.64
N PHE A 192 -21.37 -3.71 1.56
CA PHE A 192 -21.21 -2.97 0.31
C PHE A 192 -20.39 -3.72 -0.75
N LYS A 193 -19.42 -4.56 -0.35
CA LYS A 193 -18.67 -5.43 -1.27
C LYS A 193 -19.58 -6.38 -2.05
N VAL A 194 -20.66 -6.85 -1.43
CA VAL A 194 -21.61 -7.79 -2.05
C VAL A 194 -22.62 -7.04 -2.93
N ILE A 195 -23.05 -5.84 -2.51
CA ILE A 195 -24.12 -5.10 -3.19
C ILE A 195 -23.60 -4.23 -4.35
N LYS A 196 -22.46 -3.57 -4.19
CA LYS A 196 -21.80 -2.76 -5.23
C LYS A 196 -20.32 -3.10 -5.29
N PRO A 197 -19.96 -4.24 -5.89
CA PRO A 197 -18.57 -4.68 -5.95
C PRO A 197 -17.67 -3.60 -6.58
N ALA A 198 -18.15 -2.85 -7.58
CA ALA A 198 -17.38 -1.78 -8.22
C ALA A 198 -16.88 -0.65 -7.28
N TRP A 199 -17.35 -0.56 -6.03
CA TRP A 199 -17.05 0.54 -5.10
C TRP A 199 -16.09 0.16 -3.96
N VAL A 200 -15.57 -1.06 -3.98
CA VAL A 200 -14.72 -1.58 -2.90
C VAL A 200 -13.55 -2.39 -3.48
N ILE A 201 -12.35 -2.18 -2.95
CA ILE A 201 -11.15 -2.97 -3.28
C ILE A 201 -10.45 -3.44 -2.00
N THR A 202 -9.80 -4.60 -2.04
CA THR A 202 -8.96 -5.05 -0.92
C THR A 202 -7.58 -4.42 -1.02
N ALA A 203 -6.95 -4.10 0.11
CA ALA A 203 -5.60 -3.54 0.13
C ALA A 203 -4.59 -4.46 -0.61
N ILE A 204 -4.76 -5.78 -0.48
CA ILE A 204 -3.94 -6.78 -1.19
C ILE A 204 -4.19 -6.76 -2.70
N GLY A 205 -5.45 -6.60 -3.14
CA GLY A 205 -5.77 -6.48 -4.56
C GLY A 205 -5.15 -5.22 -5.15
N LEU A 206 -5.35 -4.09 -4.48
CA LEU A 206 -4.77 -2.80 -4.89
C LEU A 206 -3.24 -2.87 -4.97
N SER A 207 -2.57 -3.43 -3.97
CA SER A 207 -1.11 -3.51 -3.96
C SER A 207 -0.56 -4.41 -5.06
N ARG A 208 -1.22 -5.54 -5.36
CA ARG A 208 -0.84 -6.42 -6.48
C ARG A 208 -0.93 -5.69 -7.82
N THR A 209 -2.01 -4.94 -8.03
CA THR A 209 -2.20 -4.17 -9.27
C THR A 209 -1.17 -3.07 -9.40
N ILE A 210 -0.89 -2.31 -8.32
CA ILE A 210 0.15 -1.27 -8.34
C ILE A 210 1.52 -1.90 -8.64
N LEU A 211 1.87 -3.02 -8.02
CA LEU A 211 3.14 -3.71 -8.29
C LEU A 211 3.23 -4.24 -9.73
N TYR A 212 2.11 -4.67 -10.29
CA TYR A 212 2.03 -5.06 -11.70
C TYR A 212 2.32 -3.86 -12.63
N LEU A 213 1.71 -2.70 -12.36
CA LEU A 213 1.97 -1.46 -13.13
C LEU A 213 3.42 -1.00 -12.99
N VAL A 214 3.98 -1.06 -11.78
CA VAL A 214 5.39 -0.74 -11.52
C VAL A 214 6.32 -1.62 -12.34
N LYS A 215 6.05 -2.93 -12.41
CA LYS A 215 6.94 -3.89 -13.07
C LYS A 215 6.82 -3.85 -14.59
N ASN A 216 5.59 -3.88 -15.11
CA ASN A 216 5.33 -4.12 -16.53
C ASN A 216 4.98 -2.84 -17.30
N GLY A 217 4.58 -1.77 -16.62
CA GLY A 217 3.93 -0.64 -17.26
C GLY A 217 2.56 -1.02 -17.82
N HIS A 218 1.92 -0.06 -18.48
CA HIS A 218 0.65 -0.23 -19.17
C HIS A 218 0.42 0.89 -20.20
N HIS A 219 -0.43 0.66 -21.19
CA HIS A 219 -0.78 1.68 -22.20
C HIS A 219 -1.78 2.72 -21.67
N ALA A 220 -2.75 2.29 -20.88
CA ALA A 220 -3.64 3.19 -20.16
C ALA A 220 -2.91 3.84 -18.98
N THR A 221 -3.18 5.13 -18.77
CA THR A 221 -2.55 5.95 -17.72
C THR A 221 -3.49 6.25 -16.55
N LEU A 222 -4.80 6.05 -16.70
CA LEU A 222 -5.80 6.26 -15.67
C LEU A 222 -6.56 4.95 -15.41
N PHE A 223 -6.62 4.54 -14.15
CA PHE A 223 -7.31 3.32 -13.71
C PHE A 223 -8.37 3.65 -12.67
N GLU A 224 -9.62 3.36 -13.00
CA GLU A 224 -10.73 3.45 -12.07
C GLU A 224 -10.81 2.19 -11.22
N ASN A 225 -11.58 2.23 -10.14
CA ASN A 225 -11.67 1.11 -9.20
C ASN A 225 -12.09 -0.24 -9.83
N GLN A 226 -12.78 -0.21 -10.97
CA GLN A 226 -13.17 -1.41 -11.71
C GLN A 226 -11.99 -2.07 -12.43
N ASP A 227 -11.02 -1.28 -12.89
CA ASP A 227 -9.83 -1.74 -13.62
C ASP A 227 -8.77 -2.34 -12.70
N LEU A 228 -8.88 -2.08 -11.38
CA LEU A 228 -7.89 -2.47 -10.39
C LEU A 228 -8.02 -3.91 -9.88
N ARG A 229 -8.85 -4.73 -10.52
CA ARG A 229 -9.27 -6.06 -10.04
C ARG A 229 -8.73 -7.21 -10.87
#